data_AF-A0A9D8A0X9-F1
#
_entry.id   AF-A0A9D8A0X9-F1
#
_cell.length_a   1.000
_cell.length_b   1.000
_cell.length_c   1.000
_cell.angle_alpha   90.00
_cell.angle_beta   90.00
_cell.angle_gamma   90.00
#
_symmetry.space_group_name_H-M   'P 1'
#
loop_
_entity.id
_entity.type
_entity.pdbx_description
1 polymer ?
#
loop_
_entity_poly.entity_id
_entity_poly.type
_entity_poly.pdbx_seq_one_letter_code
_entity_poly.pdbx_strand_id
1 'polypeptide(L)'
;MVLNAHELGLIKIKEAKQWVIGQLGNKVVSTKGLSIAQEVGHLLTQQNKTLAIAESCTGGLISNMMTDISGSSDFFLFSGVTYANDAKINILNVQKKTIIDHGAVHEQTALEMAKGVRQKANADFAISTTGIAGPTGGTKERPVGMVCIGIAGADFAKAKTYKFSFDDRLLNKKMFAAMALELLRRHLT
;
A
#
# COMPACT_ATOMS: atom_id res chain seq x y z
N MET A 1 37.02 22.44 22.84
CA MET A 1 35.84 22.32 23.74
C MET A 1 35.68 20.84 24.05
N VAL A 2 35.67 20.45 25.32
CA VAL A 2 35.46 19.04 25.73
C VAL A 2 33.95 18.80 25.76
N LEU A 3 33.49 17.77 25.03
CA LEU A 3 32.06 17.43 24.99
C LEU A 3 31.61 16.91 26.36
N ASN A 4 30.43 17.33 26.80
CA ASN A 4 29.82 16.82 28.02
C ASN A 4 29.19 15.43 27.80
N ALA A 5 28.81 14.76 28.88
CA ALA A 5 28.23 13.41 28.82
C ALA A 5 26.97 13.31 27.95
N HIS A 6 26.14 14.36 27.93
CA HIS A 6 24.93 14.42 27.11
C HIS A 6 25.28 14.50 25.61
N GLU A 7 26.24 15.34 25.24
CA GLU A 7 26.71 15.46 23.84
C GLU A 7 27.33 14.15 23.33
N LEU A 8 28.13 13.47 24.16
CA LEU A 8 28.66 12.13 23.85
C LEU A 8 27.54 11.10 23.69
N GLY A 9 26.48 11.19 24.51
CA GLY A 9 25.29 10.34 24.39
C GLY A 9 24.57 10.53 23.05
N LEU A 10 24.37 11.77 22.62
CA LEU A 10 23.73 12.08 21.33
C LEU A 10 24.54 11.55 20.14
N ILE A 11 25.87 11.62 20.20
CA ILE A 11 26.75 11.04 19.17
C ILE A 11 26.53 9.52 19.08
N LYS A 12 26.57 8.81 20.22
CA LYS A 12 26.35 7.36 20.24
C LYS A 12 24.97 6.96 19.72
N ILE A 13 23.92 7.71 20.05
CA ILE A 13 22.56 7.47 19.51
C ILE A 13 22.57 7.66 17.99
N LYS A 14 23.23 8.70 17.48
CA LYS A 14 23.33 8.95 16.04
C LYS A 14 24.07 7.82 15.32
N GLU A 15 25.18 7.34 15.88
CA GLU A 15 25.96 6.21 15.34
C GLU A 15 25.14 4.92 15.34
N ALA A 16 24.47 4.59 16.44
CA ALA A 16 23.60 3.43 16.54
C ALA A 16 22.45 3.49 15.51
N LYS A 17 21.83 4.67 15.35
CA LYS A 17 20.80 4.90 14.32
C LYS A 17 21.34 4.62 12.92
N GLN A 18 22.51 5.16 12.56
CA GLN A 18 23.10 4.94 11.24
C GLN A 18 23.46 3.47 11.01
N TRP A 19 23.97 2.79 12.04
CA TRP A 19 24.25 1.35 11.97
C TRP A 19 22.99 0.54 11.69
N VAL A 20 21.90 0.76 12.45
CA VAL A 20 20.62 0.07 12.24
C VAL A 20 20.06 0.36 10.84
N ILE A 21 20.13 1.61 10.37
CA ILE A 21 19.71 1.97 9.02
C ILE A 21 20.52 1.19 7.97
N GLY A 22 21.85 1.09 8.15
CA GLY A 22 22.71 0.31 7.27
C GLY A 22 22.34 -1.18 7.25
N GLN A 23 21.94 -1.77 8.38
CA GLN A 23 21.52 -3.18 8.45
C GLN A 23 20.14 -3.43 7.81
N LEU A 24 19.19 -2.52 8.03
CA LEU A 24 17.82 -2.69 7.57
C LEU A 24 17.60 -2.25 6.12
N GLY A 25 18.39 -1.29 5.64
CA GLY A 25 18.33 -0.74 4.28
C GLY A 25 16.91 -0.27 3.94
N ASN A 26 16.39 -0.73 2.81
CA ASN A 26 15.05 -0.37 2.33
C ASN A 26 13.88 -0.91 3.19
N LYS A 27 14.16 -1.63 4.29
CA LYS A 27 13.13 -2.04 5.27
C LYS A 27 12.85 -0.95 6.31
N VAL A 28 13.68 0.08 6.41
CA VAL A 28 13.40 1.24 7.25
C VAL A 28 12.26 2.02 6.60
N VAL A 29 11.13 2.13 7.30
CA VAL A 29 9.98 2.93 6.84
C VAL A 29 10.29 4.41 7.01
N SER A 30 10.59 4.85 8.23
CA SER A 30 10.89 6.25 8.51
C SER A 30 12.01 6.41 9.51
N THR A 31 12.83 7.45 9.30
CA THR A 31 13.85 7.89 10.27
C THR A 31 13.40 9.09 11.09
N LYS A 32 12.18 9.59 10.83
CA LYS A 32 11.56 10.76 11.47
C LYS A 32 10.34 10.39 12.32
N GLY A 33 10.03 9.10 12.45
CA GLY A 33 8.86 8.61 13.19
C GLY A 33 7.54 8.75 12.44
N LEU A 34 7.57 8.92 11.11
CA LEU A 34 6.37 8.95 10.29
C LEU A 34 5.72 7.56 10.24
N SER A 35 4.39 7.52 10.23
CA SER A 35 3.64 6.32 9.85
C SER A 35 3.91 5.93 8.40
N ILE A 36 3.61 4.69 8.01
CA ILE A 36 3.79 4.26 6.61
C ILE A 36 3.02 5.14 5.62
N ALA A 37 1.83 5.59 6.02
CA ALA A 37 1.00 6.50 5.24
C ALA A 37 1.65 7.87 5.10
N GLN A 38 2.12 8.45 6.20
CA GLN A 38 2.81 9.74 6.21
C GLN A 38 4.11 9.70 5.41
N GLU A 39 4.86 8.59 5.46
CA GLU A 39 6.08 8.43 4.67
C GLU A 39 5.77 8.35 3.17
N VAL A 40 4.74 7.61 2.76
CA VAL A 40 4.29 7.58 1.35
C VAL A 40 3.87 8.97 0.89
N GLY A 41 3.06 9.68 1.68
CA GLY A 41 2.66 11.06 1.38
C GLY A 41 3.87 11.99 1.25
N HIS A 42 4.84 11.88 2.18
CA HIS A 42 6.07 12.66 2.13
C HIS A 42 6.86 12.42 0.83
N LEU A 43 7.05 11.17 0.44
CA LEU A 43 7.77 10.81 -0.79
C LEU A 43 7.04 11.30 -2.05
N LEU A 44 5.71 11.19 -2.08
CA LEU A 44 4.89 11.70 -3.19
C LEU A 44 5.01 13.22 -3.32
N THR A 45 4.87 13.95 -2.21
CA THR A 45 5.04 15.42 -2.19
C THR A 45 6.45 15.82 -2.63
N GLN A 46 7.51 15.14 -2.15
CA GLN A 46 8.88 15.44 -2.55
C GLN A 46 9.13 15.25 -4.05
N GLN A 47 8.41 14.33 -4.68
CA GLN A 47 8.54 14.02 -6.10
C GLN A 47 7.53 14.79 -6.98
N ASN A 48 6.65 15.60 -6.39
CA ASN A 48 5.48 16.20 -7.06
C ASN A 48 4.66 15.14 -7.82
N LYS A 49 4.35 14.03 -7.14
CA LYS A 49 3.63 12.89 -7.70
C LYS A 49 2.31 12.66 -7.01
N THR A 50 1.38 12.11 -7.77
CA THR A 50 -0.01 11.87 -7.35
C THR A 50 -0.34 10.39 -7.21
N LEU A 51 -1.37 10.09 -6.41
CA LEU A 51 -1.80 8.74 -6.05
C LEU A 51 -3.31 8.59 -6.19
N ALA A 52 -3.73 7.46 -6.76
CA ALA A 52 -5.10 6.98 -6.74
C ALA A 52 -5.22 5.56 -6.17
N ILE A 53 -6.36 5.21 -5.57
CA ILE A 53 -6.51 3.93 -4.86
C ILE A 53 -7.80 3.20 -5.26
N ALA A 54 -7.71 1.91 -5.53
CA ALA A 54 -8.85 1.00 -5.69
C ALA A 54 -8.89 -0.05 -4.57
N GLU A 55 -9.87 0.05 -3.68
CA GLU A 55 -9.98 -0.85 -2.54
C GLU A 55 -11.07 -1.91 -2.73
N SER A 56 -10.81 -3.13 -2.28
CA SER A 56 -11.85 -4.15 -2.10
C SER A 56 -11.86 -4.58 -0.63
N CYS A 57 -10.99 -5.51 -0.24
CA CYS A 57 -11.00 -6.11 1.10
C CYS A 57 -10.65 -5.13 2.24
N THR A 58 -9.92 -4.04 1.95
CA THR A 58 -9.60 -2.98 2.92
C THR A 58 -10.76 -2.01 3.14
N GLY A 59 -11.70 -1.93 2.20
CA GLY A 59 -12.98 -1.21 2.36
C GLY A 59 -12.84 0.27 2.72
N GLY A 60 -11.89 0.99 2.12
CA GLY A 60 -11.67 2.42 2.35
C GLY A 60 -10.58 2.74 3.38
N LEU A 61 -9.99 1.72 4.02
CA LEU A 61 -9.01 1.93 5.09
C LEU A 61 -7.71 2.57 4.59
N ILE A 62 -7.26 2.27 3.37
CA ILE A 62 -6.06 2.92 2.83
C ILE A 62 -6.36 4.39 2.57
N SER A 63 -7.53 4.67 1.99
CA SER A 63 -7.99 6.04 1.75
C SER A 63 -8.08 6.85 3.03
N ASN A 64 -8.67 6.27 4.09
CA ASN A 64 -8.72 6.90 5.41
C ASN A 64 -7.32 7.29 5.90
N MET A 65 -6.36 6.36 5.82
CA MET A 65 -4.97 6.63 6.22
C MET A 65 -4.32 7.75 5.39
N MET A 66 -4.67 7.90 4.11
CA MET A 66 -4.15 8.97 3.26
C MET A 66 -4.78 10.31 3.61
N THR A 67 -6.10 10.34 3.84
CA THR A 67 -6.84 11.56 4.17
C THR A 67 -6.60 12.06 5.59
N ASP A 68 -6.12 11.20 6.50
CA ASP A 68 -5.68 11.61 7.85
C ASP A 68 -4.40 12.48 7.81
N ILE A 69 -3.71 12.55 6.68
CA ILE A 69 -2.53 13.40 6.47
C ILE A 69 -2.99 14.80 6.06
N SER A 70 -2.62 15.80 6.86
CA SER A 70 -2.83 17.21 6.49
C SER A 70 -2.12 17.54 5.17
N GLY A 71 -2.81 18.24 4.26
CA GLY A 71 -2.29 18.55 2.92
C GLY A 71 -2.36 17.39 1.92
N SER A 72 -3.04 16.28 2.25
CA SER A 72 -3.18 15.13 1.35
C SER A 72 -3.82 15.46 -0.01
N SER A 73 -4.56 16.56 -0.12
CA SER A 73 -5.09 17.09 -1.39
C SER A 73 -4.01 17.33 -2.45
N ASP A 74 -2.76 17.55 -2.05
CA ASP A 74 -1.67 17.86 -2.98
C ASP A 74 -1.21 16.62 -3.77
N PHE A 75 -1.47 15.42 -3.25
CA PHE A 75 -1.03 14.17 -3.88
C PHE A 75 -2.12 13.11 -4.01
N PHE A 76 -3.19 13.12 -3.23
CA PHE A 76 -4.20 12.07 -3.23
C PHE A 76 -5.44 12.48 -4.03
N LEU A 77 -5.53 12.00 -5.28
CA LEU A 77 -6.52 12.50 -6.25
C LEU A 77 -7.86 11.78 -6.17
N PHE A 78 -7.83 10.47 -5.95
CA PHE A 78 -9.01 9.65 -6.10
C PHE A 78 -8.91 8.35 -5.31
N SER A 79 -10.06 7.92 -4.79
CA SER A 79 -10.21 6.54 -4.37
C SER A 79 -11.61 5.99 -4.65
N GLY A 80 -11.68 4.68 -4.89
CA GLY A 80 -12.93 3.95 -5.03
C GLY A 80 -12.90 2.60 -4.33
N VAL A 81 -13.96 2.30 -3.57
CA VAL A 81 -14.18 0.95 -3.04
C VAL A 81 -14.92 0.12 -4.09
N THR A 82 -14.19 -0.66 -4.88
CA THR A 82 -14.72 -1.54 -5.92
C THR A 82 -14.89 -2.97 -5.39
N TYR A 83 -15.82 -3.12 -4.45
CA TYR A 83 -16.00 -4.36 -3.68
C TYR A 83 -16.53 -5.52 -4.54
N ALA A 84 -17.56 -5.27 -5.36
CA ALA A 84 -18.16 -6.26 -6.25
C ALA A 84 -17.32 -6.50 -7.52
N ASN A 85 -17.45 -7.68 -8.14
CA ASN A 85 -16.80 -7.97 -9.42
C ASN A 85 -17.27 -7.02 -10.53
N ASP A 86 -18.57 -6.69 -10.57
CA ASP A 86 -19.10 -5.74 -11.54
C ASP A 86 -18.50 -4.34 -11.36
N ALA A 87 -18.23 -3.92 -10.12
CA ALA A 87 -17.52 -2.65 -9.88
C ALA A 87 -16.08 -2.70 -10.40
N LYS A 88 -15.37 -3.83 -10.21
CA LYS A 88 -14.03 -4.03 -10.76
C LYS A 88 -14.04 -3.93 -12.30
N ILE A 89 -15.03 -4.55 -12.95
CA ILE A 89 -15.15 -4.58 -14.41
C ILE A 89 -15.59 -3.22 -14.97
N ASN A 90 -16.74 -2.72 -14.52
CA ASN A 90 -17.39 -1.55 -15.12
C ASN A 90 -16.71 -0.23 -14.74
N ILE A 91 -16.17 -0.16 -13.52
CA ILE A 91 -15.39 1.00 -13.09
C ILE A 91 -13.97 0.76 -13.57
N LEU A 92 -13.22 -0.18 -13.00
CA LEU A 92 -11.77 -0.23 -13.21
C LEU A 92 -11.32 -0.90 -14.51
N ASN A 93 -12.24 -1.24 -15.43
CA ASN A 93 -11.91 -1.93 -16.69
C ASN A 93 -11.15 -3.25 -16.48
N VAL A 94 -11.33 -3.91 -15.33
CA VAL A 94 -10.83 -5.28 -15.12
C VAL A 94 -11.52 -6.18 -16.15
N GLN A 95 -10.74 -7.01 -16.84
CA GLN A 95 -11.30 -7.87 -17.88
C GLN A 95 -12.22 -8.91 -17.24
N LYS A 96 -13.42 -9.08 -17.80
CA LYS A 96 -14.34 -10.13 -17.38
C LYS A 96 -13.67 -11.51 -17.43
N LYS A 97 -12.84 -11.75 -18.45
CA LYS A 97 -12.04 -12.97 -18.60
C LYS A 97 -11.10 -13.21 -17.43
N THR A 98 -10.42 -12.17 -16.94
CA THR A 98 -9.54 -12.26 -15.75
C THR A 98 -10.31 -12.73 -14.52
N ILE A 99 -11.52 -12.22 -14.30
CA ILE A 99 -12.38 -12.66 -13.19
C ILE A 99 -12.84 -14.11 -13.37
N ILE A 100 -13.15 -14.54 -14.60
CA ILE A 100 -13.59 -15.92 -14.88
C ILE A 100 -12.43 -16.91 -14.66
N ASP A 101 -11.26 -16.64 -15.23
CA ASP A 101 -10.14 -17.59 -15.23
C ASP A 101 -9.42 -17.62 -13.88
N HIS A 102 -9.28 -16.46 -13.24
CA HIS A 102 -8.47 -16.31 -12.04
C HIS A 102 -9.29 -15.98 -10.80
N GLY A 103 -10.47 -15.39 -10.93
CA GLY A 103 -11.25 -14.91 -9.80
C GLY A 103 -10.80 -13.55 -9.25
N ALA A 104 -11.58 -13.02 -8.32
CA ALA A 104 -11.39 -11.68 -7.77
C ALA A 104 -10.10 -11.52 -6.96
N VAL A 105 -9.66 -12.58 -6.28
CA VAL A 105 -8.48 -12.59 -5.39
C VAL A 105 -7.31 -13.24 -6.13
N HIS A 106 -6.72 -12.47 -7.04
CA HIS A 106 -5.59 -12.90 -7.86
C HIS A 106 -4.72 -11.70 -8.24
N GLU A 107 -3.44 -11.93 -8.51
CA GLU A 107 -2.47 -10.88 -8.86
C GLU A 107 -2.87 -10.16 -10.15
N GLN A 108 -3.31 -10.91 -11.17
CA GLN A 108 -3.80 -10.32 -12.43
C GLN A 108 -4.99 -9.37 -12.21
N THR A 109 -5.94 -9.74 -11.34
CA THR A 109 -7.07 -8.88 -10.99
C THR A 109 -6.58 -7.62 -10.27
N ALA A 110 -5.68 -7.75 -9.30
CA ALA A 110 -5.10 -6.59 -8.61
C ALA A 110 -4.34 -5.67 -9.60
N LEU A 111 -3.55 -6.24 -10.50
CA LEU A 111 -2.80 -5.51 -11.52
C LEU A 111 -3.73 -4.67 -12.41
N GLU A 112 -4.81 -5.27 -12.90
CA GLU A 112 -5.81 -4.58 -13.74
C GLU A 112 -6.56 -3.50 -12.94
N MET A 113 -6.92 -3.78 -11.68
CA MET A 113 -7.52 -2.76 -10.79
C MET A 113 -6.60 -1.55 -10.61
N ALA A 114 -5.30 -1.77 -10.40
CA ALA A 114 -4.32 -0.69 -10.21
C ALA A 114 -4.14 0.13 -11.50
N LYS A 115 -4.04 -0.51 -12.67
CA LYS A 115 -3.99 0.17 -13.96
C LYS A 115 -5.26 1.00 -14.21
N GLY A 116 -6.42 0.41 -13.98
CA GLY A 116 -7.71 1.06 -14.19
C GLY A 116 -7.92 2.29 -13.33
N VAL A 117 -7.61 2.21 -12.04
CA VAL A 117 -7.79 3.36 -11.14
C VAL A 117 -6.79 4.48 -11.44
N ARG A 118 -5.55 4.13 -11.80
CA ARG A 118 -4.54 5.10 -12.25
C ARG A 118 -5.05 5.90 -13.45
N GLN A 119 -5.52 5.20 -14.48
CA GLN A 119 -6.01 5.81 -15.71
C GLN A 119 -7.23 6.69 -15.47
N LYS A 120 -8.19 6.23 -14.65
CA LYS A 120 -9.39 7.03 -14.33
C LYS A 120 -9.09 8.33 -13.61
N ALA A 121 -8.16 8.27 -12.65
CA ALA A 121 -7.81 9.41 -11.83
C ALA A 121 -6.78 10.34 -12.51
N ASN A 122 -6.22 9.91 -13.64
CA ASN A 122 -5.03 10.52 -14.25
C ASN A 122 -3.90 10.73 -13.22
N ALA A 123 -3.70 9.75 -12.34
CA ALA A 123 -2.68 9.80 -11.30
C ALA A 123 -1.33 9.27 -11.79
N ASP A 124 -0.24 9.75 -11.20
CA ASP A 124 1.09 9.21 -11.47
C ASP A 124 1.19 7.76 -11.04
N PHE A 125 0.73 7.47 -9.81
CA PHE A 125 0.75 6.15 -9.22
C PHE A 125 -0.65 5.68 -8.80
N ALA A 126 -0.79 4.36 -8.70
CA ALA A 126 -1.97 3.75 -8.12
C ALA A 126 -1.65 2.54 -7.25
N ILE A 127 -2.54 2.30 -6.28
CA ILE A 127 -2.58 1.08 -5.47
C ILE A 127 -3.93 0.39 -5.68
N SER A 128 -3.94 -0.93 -5.67
CA SER A 128 -5.17 -1.72 -5.55
C SER A 128 -5.05 -2.84 -4.52
N THR A 129 -6.18 -3.22 -3.89
CA THR A 129 -6.23 -4.37 -2.98
C THR A 129 -7.44 -5.26 -3.25
N THR A 130 -7.20 -6.57 -3.32
CA THR A 130 -8.25 -7.60 -3.38
C THR A 130 -7.81 -8.82 -2.59
N GLY A 131 -8.66 -9.34 -1.71
CA GLY A 131 -8.23 -10.29 -0.68
C GLY A 131 -9.36 -10.84 0.16
N ILE A 132 -9.02 -11.72 1.09
CA ILE A 132 -9.95 -12.44 1.96
C ILE A 132 -9.61 -12.07 3.40
N ALA A 133 -10.27 -11.05 3.95
CA ALA A 133 -9.98 -10.59 5.31
C ALA A 133 -10.50 -11.55 6.40
N GLY A 134 -11.45 -12.45 6.07
CA GLY A 134 -12.06 -13.39 7.01
C GLY A 134 -13.32 -12.86 7.73
N PRO A 135 -13.86 -13.63 8.68
CA PRO A 135 -13.35 -14.94 9.13
C PRO A 135 -13.67 -16.11 8.17
N THR A 136 -14.55 -15.90 7.19
CA THR A 136 -14.95 -16.92 6.21
C THR A 136 -14.50 -16.56 4.79
N GLY A 137 -14.78 -17.44 3.82
CA GLY A 137 -14.53 -17.19 2.39
C GLY A 137 -13.15 -17.62 1.89
N GLY A 138 -12.31 -18.20 2.76
CA GLY A 138 -11.04 -18.79 2.36
C GLY A 138 -11.18 -20.22 1.82
N THR A 139 -10.24 -20.62 0.97
CA THR A 139 -9.99 -22.01 0.56
C THR A 139 -8.56 -22.42 0.92
N LYS A 140 -8.18 -23.67 0.66
CA LYS A 140 -6.79 -24.14 0.85
C LYS A 140 -5.80 -23.35 -0.01
N GLU A 141 -6.18 -23.01 -1.23
CA GLU A 141 -5.38 -22.26 -2.19
C GLU A 141 -5.39 -20.76 -1.88
N ARG A 142 -6.53 -20.25 -1.41
CA ARG A 142 -6.78 -18.83 -1.10
C ARG A 142 -7.25 -18.67 0.34
N PRO A 143 -6.37 -18.80 1.33
CA PRO A 143 -6.78 -18.80 2.73
C PRO A 143 -7.27 -17.43 3.18
N VAL A 144 -8.00 -17.40 4.29
CA VAL A 144 -8.23 -16.17 5.05
C VAL A 144 -6.88 -15.54 5.40
N GLY A 145 -6.81 -14.21 5.30
CA GLY A 145 -5.58 -13.44 5.46
C GLY A 145 -4.74 -13.33 4.17
N MET A 146 -5.19 -13.88 3.04
CA MET A 146 -4.58 -13.64 1.74
C MET A 146 -5.02 -12.30 1.13
N VAL A 147 -4.07 -11.55 0.58
CA VAL A 147 -4.32 -10.33 -0.20
C VAL A 147 -3.42 -10.27 -1.42
N CYS A 148 -4.00 -9.88 -2.55
CA CYS A 148 -3.29 -9.51 -3.77
C CYS A 148 -3.28 -7.98 -3.85
N ILE A 149 -2.09 -7.41 -3.99
CA ILE A 149 -1.87 -5.97 -4.01
C ILE A 149 -1.28 -5.61 -5.36
N GLY A 150 -1.93 -4.70 -6.09
CA GLY A 150 -1.42 -4.14 -7.34
C GLY A 150 -0.85 -2.75 -7.11
N ILE A 151 0.25 -2.42 -7.80
CA ILE A 151 0.68 -1.03 -7.99
C ILE A 151 0.97 -0.74 -9.46
N ALA A 152 0.67 0.48 -9.89
CA ALA A 152 0.90 0.92 -11.27
C ALA A 152 1.47 2.35 -11.29
N GLY A 153 2.35 2.61 -12.25
CA GLY A 153 2.81 3.94 -12.62
C GLY A 153 2.78 4.14 -14.13
N ALA A 154 3.48 5.15 -14.64
CA ALA A 154 3.56 5.44 -16.08
C ALA A 154 4.07 4.25 -16.89
N ASP A 155 5.24 3.74 -16.52
CA ASP A 155 5.99 2.75 -17.31
C ASP A 155 6.04 1.37 -16.66
N PHE A 156 5.30 1.16 -15.57
CA PHE A 156 5.27 -0.13 -14.89
C PHE A 156 3.90 -0.43 -14.30
N ALA A 157 3.65 -1.72 -14.13
CA ALA A 157 2.62 -2.21 -13.24
C ALA A 157 3.05 -3.58 -12.71
N LYS A 158 2.86 -3.82 -11.42
CA LYS A 158 3.16 -5.11 -10.79
C LYS A 158 2.12 -5.44 -9.74
N ALA A 159 1.90 -6.72 -9.51
CA ALA A 159 1.07 -7.20 -8.43
C ALA A 159 1.80 -8.27 -7.64
N LYS A 160 1.45 -8.40 -6.35
CA LYS A 160 2.04 -9.39 -5.47
C LYS A 160 1.03 -9.88 -4.44
N THR A 161 1.08 -11.18 -4.18
CA THR A 161 0.31 -11.86 -3.15
C THR A 161 1.07 -11.84 -1.82
N TYR A 162 0.33 -11.57 -0.75
CA TYR A 162 0.78 -11.72 0.63
C TYR A 162 -0.23 -12.59 1.39
N LYS A 163 0.27 -13.34 2.38
CA LYS A 163 -0.55 -14.19 3.25
C LYS A 163 -0.22 -13.83 4.69
N PHE A 164 -1.24 -13.45 5.42
CA PHE A 164 -1.20 -13.20 6.85
C PHE A 164 -2.05 -14.25 7.54
N SER A 165 -1.73 -14.56 8.80
CA SER A 165 -2.43 -15.59 9.57
C SER A 165 -2.96 -15.00 10.87
N PHE A 166 -3.56 -13.81 10.77
CA PHE A 166 -4.33 -13.26 11.87
C PHE A 166 -5.73 -13.83 11.80
N ASP A 167 -6.20 -14.41 12.90
CA ASP A 167 -7.59 -14.87 13.07
C ASP A 167 -8.54 -13.70 13.41
N ASP A 168 -8.25 -12.51 12.89
CA ASP A 168 -9.00 -11.29 13.13
C ASP A 168 -9.13 -10.47 11.85
N ARG A 169 -10.37 -10.19 11.46
CA ARG A 169 -10.70 -9.46 10.23
C ARG A 169 -10.10 -8.07 10.22
N LEU A 170 -10.13 -7.35 11.35
CA LEU A 170 -9.67 -5.97 11.43
C LEU A 170 -8.14 -5.89 11.33
N LEU A 171 -7.43 -6.79 11.99
CA LEU A 171 -5.98 -6.92 11.89
C LEU A 171 -5.55 -7.27 10.46
N ASN A 172 -6.23 -8.22 9.81
CA ASN A 172 -5.99 -8.51 8.40
C ASN A 172 -6.17 -7.26 7.53
N LYS A 173 -7.27 -6.52 7.68
CA LYS A 173 -7.49 -5.28 6.93
C LYS A 173 -6.38 -4.25 7.17
N LYS A 174 -5.94 -4.05 8.42
CA LYS A 174 -4.85 -3.12 8.77
C LYS A 174 -3.53 -3.55 8.12
N MET A 175 -3.21 -4.84 8.14
CA MET A 175 -1.99 -5.36 7.54
C MET A 175 -2.01 -5.31 6.01
N PHE A 176 -3.17 -5.56 5.40
CA PHE A 176 -3.35 -5.40 3.95
C PHE A 176 -3.13 -3.94 3.53
N ALA A 177 -3.70 -2.99 4.27
CA ALA A 177 -3.54 -1.57 4.01
C ALA A 177 -2.08 -1.10 4.17
N ALA A 178 -1.44 -1.48 5.30
CA ALA A 178 -0.05 -1.14 5.57
C ALA A 178 0.90 -1.74 4.51
N MET A 179 0.71 -3.00 4.12
CA MET A 179 1.55 -3.60 3.07
C MET A 179 1.32 -3.01 1.69
N ALA A 180 0.11 -2.52 1.40
CA ALA A 180 -0.16 -1.88 0.12
C ALA A 180 0.63 -0.56 0.00
N LEU A 181 0.64 0.24 1.07
CA LEU A 181 1.45 1.45 1.17
C LEU A 181 2.95 1.14 1.16
N GLU A 182 3.40 0.09 1.87
CA GLU A 182 4.79 -0.34 1.88
C GLU A 182 5.29 -0.79 0.50
N LEU A 183 4.44 -1.47 -0.28
CA LEU A 183 4.80 -1.87 -1.63
C LEU A 183 5.04 -0.66 -2.54
N LEU A 184 4.22 0.39 -2.41
CA LEU A 184 4.44 1.65 -3.11
C LEU A 184 5.66 2.41 -2.57
N ARG A 185 5.81 2.51 -1.24
CA ARG A 185 6.96 3.20 -0.61
C ARG A 185 8.29 2.67 -1.14
N ARG A 186 8.44 1.34 -1.21
CA ARG A 186 9.65 0.69 -1.76
C ARG A 186 9.90 0.97 -3.24
N HIS A 187 8.88 1.39 -3.99
CA HIS A 187 9.04 1.79 -5.38
C HIS A 187 9.46 3.27 -5.49
N LEU A 188 9.06 4.11 -4.52
CA LEU A 188 9.39 5.53 -4.48
C LEU A 188 10.81 5.81 -3.92
N THR A 189 11.44 4.83 -3.26
CA THR A 189 12.80 4.89 -2.69
C THR A 189 13.79 4.08 -3.49
#